data_AF-K2NAX2-F1
#
_entry.id   AF-K2NAX2-F1
#
_cell.length_a   1.000
_cell.length_b   1.000
_cell.length_c   1.000
_cell.angle_alpha   90.00
_cell.angle_beta   90.00
_cell.angle_gamma   90.00
#
_symmetry.space_group_name_H-M   'P 1'
#
loop_
_entity.id
_entity.type
_entity.pdbx_description
1 polymer ?
#
loop_
_entity_poly.entity_id
_entity_poly.type
_entity_poly.pdbx_seq_one_letter_code
_entity_poly.pdbx_strand_id
1 'polypeptide(L)'
;MNLALNMWKTHHCYLGVTFSGVGAALTFFLNSMPLHLPINITLTGCTFREGAAVQFVGGVEAAESAGVLIRVSQTVMRSSVVVFAFALPQHCDIAVTEVDAVQVSALFWPDTVNKRLSVVTLDDVELTASLLLVSNVKAYASMYRGFGLYSMGTLTLVGGSSLYVRYCSFGGYKHLFHVNVLSVRDHSVFALL
;
A
#
# COMPACT_ATOMS: atom_id res chain seq x y z
N MET A 1 4.84 17.51 6.91
CA MET A 1 5.13 17.23 8.33
C MET A 1 5.00 15.71 8.49
N ASN A 2 6.10 15.00 8.70
CA ASN A 2 6.10 13.53 8.72
C ASN A 2 5.86 13.05 10.16
N LEU A 3 4.79 12.30 10.40
CA LEU A 3 4.51 11.75 11.73
C LEU A 3 5.27 10.42 11.85
N ALA A 4 6.56 10.50 12.19
CA ALA A 4 7.34 9.31 12.53
C ALA A 4 6.88 8.81 13.92
N LEU A 5 6.12 7.72 13.92
CA LEU A 5 5.67 7.07 15.15
C LEU A 5 6.83 6.42 15.88
N ASN A 6 6.71 6.27 17.20
CA ASN A 6 7.70 5.56 18.00
C ASN A 6 7.68 4.07 17.60
N MET A 7 8.69 3.67 16.81
CA MET A 7 8.72 2.42 16.03
C MET A 7 9.04 1.16 16.84
N TRP A 8 9.11 1.27 18.16
CA TRP A 8 9.47 0.16 19.04
C TRP A 8 8.27 -0.68 19.45
N LYS A 9 7.05 -0.23 19.12
CA LYS A 9 5.84 -1.02 19.35
C LYS A 9 5.65 -2.01 18.22
N THR A 10 5.25 -3.22 18.58
CA THR A 10 4.89 -4.28 17.64
C THR A 10 3.44 -4.16 17.16
N HIS A 11 2.60 -3.43 17.89
CA HIS A 11 1.17 -3.33 17.65
C HIS A 11 0.74 -1.87 17.45
N HIS A 12 0.12 -1.59 16.31
CA HIS A 12 -0.42 -0.29 15.93
C HIS A 12 -1.86 -0.46 15.49
N CYS A 13 -2.79 0.28 16.10
CA CYS A 13 -4.21 0.21 15.78
C CYS A 13 -4.78 1.61 15.63
N TYR A 14 -5.36 1.88 14.46
CA TYR A 14 -6.04 3.13 14.13
C TYR A 14 -7.48 2.82 13.78
N LEU A 15 -8.40 3.38 14.56
CA LEU A 15 -9.84 3.19 14.40
C LEU A 15 -10.53 4.53 14.21
N GLY A 16 -11.18 4.74 13.06
CA GLY A 16 -11.94 5.97 12.81
C GLY A 16 -11.11 7.25 12.70
N VAL A 17 -9.79 7.15 12.51
CA VAL A 17 -8.89 8.31 12.51
C VAL A 17 -8.93 9.02 11.15
N THR A 18 -8.93 10.35 11.17
CA THR A 18 -8.82 11.17 9.96
C THR A 18 -7.42 11.78 9.83
N PHE A 19 -6.76 11.50 8.71
CA PHE A 19 -5.49 12.08 8.30
C PHE A 19 -5.76 13.07 7.15
N SER A 20 -5.25 14.29 7.27
CA SER A 20 -5.52 15.38 6.32
C SER A 20 -4.26 16.19 6.07
N GLY A 21 -4.09 16.63 4.83
CA GLY A 21 -3.11 17.64 4.47
C GLY A 21 -1.98 17.14 3.56
N VAL A 22 -1.46 18.07 2.76
CA VAL A 22 -0.43 17.78 1.76
C VAL A 22 0.86 17.35 2.45
N GLY A 23 1.39 16.19 2.06
CA GLY A 23 2.61 15.66 2.67
C GLY A 23 2.42 15.19 4.12
N ALA A 24 1.18 15.02 4.58
CA ALA A 24 0.89 14.24 5.78
C ALA A 24 1.00 12.75 5.43
N ALA A 25 2.02 12.08 5.99
CA ALA A 25 2.23 10.66 5.78
C ALA A 25 2.25 9.93 7.11
N LEU A 26 1.42 8.90 7.23
CA LEU A 26 1.51 7.89 8.26
C LEU A 26 2.47 6.80 7.76
N THR A 27 3.71 6.81 8.24
CA THR A 27 4.78 5.98 7.68
C THR A 27 5.21 4.89 8.68
N PHE A 28 5.25 3.65 8.22
CA PHE A 28 5.76 2.49 8.94
C PHE A 28 7.01 1.94 8.23
N PHE A 29 8.20 2.22 8.76
CA PHE A 29 9.47 1.61 8.33
C PHE A 29 9.64 0.20 8.92
N LEU A 30 9.18 -0.82 8.20
CA LEU A 30 9.08 -2.19 8.72
C LEU A 30 10.44 -2.76 9.17
N ASN A 31 11.54 -2.41 8.51
CA ASN A 31 12.89 -2.88 8.89
C ASN A 31 13.46 -2.20 10.14
N SER A 32 12.80 -1.13 10.61
CA SER A 32 13.15 -0.49 11.89
C SER A 32 12.30 -1.00 13.05
N MET A 33 11.36 -1.91 12.79
CA MET A 33 10.56 -2.58 13.81
C MET A 33 11.29 -3.82 14.35
N PRO A 34 10.96 -4.29 15.57
CA PRO A 34 11.58 -5.49 16.14
C PRO A 34 11.03 -6.77 15.47
N LEU A 35 11.53 -7.11 14.27
CA LEU A 35 11.02 -8.20 13.42
C LEU A 35 11.16 -9.61 14.01
N HIS A 36 11.92 -9.78 15.09
CA HIS A 36 11.96 -11.03 15.88
C HIS A 36 10.67 -11.25 16.70
N LEU A 37 9.78 -10.25 16.73
CA LEU A 37 8.44 -10.34 17.32
C LEU A 37 7.39 -10.16 16.22
N PRO A 38 6.19 -10.76 16.36
CA PRO A 38 5.09 -10.52 15.44
C PRO A 38 4.69 -9.04 15.41
N ILE A 39 4.58 -8.47 14.22
CA ILE A 39 4.13 -7.09 14.00
C ILE A 39 2.67 -7.09 13.55
N ASN A 40 1.85 -6.21 14.11
CA ASN A 40 0.43 -6.06 13.75
C ASN A 40 0.08 -4.59 13.57
N ILE A 41 -0.35 -4.23 12.37
CA ILE A 41 -0.75 -2.87 12.00
C ILE A 41 -2.15 -2.90 11.43
N THR A 42 -3.10 -2.27 12.12
CA THR A 42 -4.50 -2.20 11.71
C THR A 42 -4.94 -0.75 11.51
N LEU A 43 -5.60 -0.51 10.39
CA LEU A 43 -6.28 0.73 10.04
C LEU A 43 -7.69 0.35 9.61
N THR A 44 -8.68 0.70 10.43
CA THR A 44 -10.09 0.37 10.19
C THR A 44 -10.94 1.62 10.32
N GLY A 45 -11.83 1.87 9.35
CA GLY A 45 -12.70 3.04 9.38
C GLY A 45 -11.95 4.37 9.21
N CYS A 46 -10.69 4.34 8.77
CA CYS A 46 -9.86 5.53 8.69
C CYS A 46 -10.17 6.36 7.43
N THR A 47 -9.94 7.66 7.51
CA THR A 47 -10.10 8.58 6.38
C THR A 47 -8.78 9.27 6.07
N PHE A 48 -8.34 9.21 4.81
CA PHE A 48 -7.21 9.96 4.29
C PHE A 48 -7.72 10.97 3.28
N ARG A 49 -7.38 12.25 3.45
CA ARG A 49 -7.83 13.30 2.53
C ARG A 49 -6.74 14.34 2.26
N GLU A 50 -6.96 15.13 1.22
CA GLU A 50 -6.14 16.32 0.89
C GLU A 50 -4.65 16.00 0.68
N GLY A 51 -4.33 14.85 0.07
CA GLY A 51 -2.94 14.44 -0.14
C GLY A 51 -2.30 13.72 1.04
N ALA A 52 -3.09 13.32 2.05
CA ALA A 52 -2.58 12.43 3.09
C ALA A 52 -2.27 11.03 2.52
N ALA A 53 -1.27 10.35 3.06
CA ALA A 53 -0.89 9.00 2.65
C ALA A 53 -0.64 8.08 3.86
N VAL A 54 -0.77 6.78 3.62
CA VAL A 54 -0.21 5.74 4.51
C VAL A 54 0.85 4.98 3.73
N GLN A 55 2.01 4.76 4.36
CA GLN A 55 3.19 4.19 3.73
C GLN A 55 3.74 3.04 4.57
N PHE A 56 4.00 1.91 3.93
CA PHE A 56 4.68 0.76 4.51
C PHE A 56 5.99 0.57 3.74
N VAL A 57 7.11 0.83 4.42
CA VAL A 57 8.43 0.94 3.80
C VAL A 57 9.29 -0.21 4.28
N GLY A 58 9.63 -1.08 3.33
CA GLY A 58 10.58 -2.17 3.47
C GLY A 58 12.03 -1.72 3.31
N GLY A 59 12.94 -2.67 3.16
CA GLY A 59 14.39 -2.48 3.17
C GLY A 59 14.99 -2.70 1.80
N VAL A 60 16.32 -2.71 1.74
CA VAL A 60 17.04 -3.06 0.51
C VAL A 60 16.79 -4.53 0.12
N GLU A 61 16.67 -5.41 1.12
CA GLU A 61 16.38 -6.83 0.95
C GLU A 61 15.36 -7.28 2.01
N ALA A 62 14.66 -8.39 1.74
CA ALA A 62 13.65 -8.94 2.64
C ALA A 62 14.29 -9.52 3.92
N ALA A 63 14.14 -8.82 5.03
CA ALA A 63 14.62 -9.28 6.34
C ALA A 63 13.79 -10.47 6.87
N GLU A 64 14.45 -11.41 7.55
CA GLU A 64 13.75 -12.46 8.31
C GLU A 64 12.82 -11.84 9.36
N SER A 65 11.64 -12.44 9.54
CA SER A 65 10.62 -11.93 10.46
C SER A 65 9.79 -13.04 11.06
N ALA A 66 9.33 -12.84 12.29
CA ALA A 66 8.32 -13.66 12.96
C ALA A 66 6.90 -13.46 12.38
N GLY A 67 6.75 -12.59 11.37
CA GLY A 67 5.51 -12.32 10.66
C GLY A 67 5.02 -10.89 10.85
N VAL A 68 4.49 -10.32 9.78
CA VAL A 68 3.96 -8.94 9.75
C VAL A 68 2.53 -8.96 9.23
N LEU A 69 1.58 -8.61 10.09
CA LEU A 69 0.17 -8.53 9.75
C LEU A 69 -0.20 -7.07 9.48
N ILE A 70 -0.65 -6.76 8.27
CA ILE A 70 -1.16 -5.43 7.91
C ILE A 70 -2.61 -5.56 7.45
N ARG A 71 -3.51 -4.79 8.06
CA ARG A 71 -4.93 -4.73 7.70
C ARG A 71 -5.35 -3.28 7.50
N VAL A 72 -5.64 -2.92 6.26
CA VAL A 72 -6.26 -1.64 5.91
C VAL A 72 -7.67 -1.96 5.43
N SER A 73 -8.67 -1.52 6.17
CA SER A 73 -10.07 -1.91 5.95
C SER A 73 -11.01 -0.71 6.12
N GLN A 74 -12.14 -0.72 5.42
CA GLN A 74 -13.21 0.28 5.57
C GLN A 74 -12.67 1.71 5.47
N THR A 75 -11.77 1.94 4.51
CA THR A 75 -10.99 3.18 4.43
C THR A 75 -11.56 4.10 3.35
N VAL A 76 -11.68 5.38 3.68
CA VAL A 76 -12.08 6.42 2.72
C VAL A 76 -10.84 7.21 2.29
N MET A 77 -10.62 7.34 0.99
CA MET A 77 -9.46 8.02 0.43
C MET A 77 -9.89 9.14 -0.50
N ARG A 78 -9.48 10.38 -0.23
CA ARG A 78 -9.82 11.56 -1.04
C ARG A 78 -8.56 12.28 -1.50
N SER A 79 -8.18 12.05 -2.75
CA SER A 79 -6.88 12.48 -3.28
C SER A 79 -5.72 12.00 -2.39
N SER A 80 -5.74 10.72 -2.01
CA SER A 80 -4.85 10.08 -1.05
C SER A 80 -4.40 8.71 -1.56
N VAL A 81 -3.33 8.13 -0.99
CA VAL A 81 -2.73 6.89 -1.49
C VAL A 81 -2.24 5.96 -0.37
N VAL A 82 -2.35 4.65 -0.58
CA VAL A 82 -1.66 3.61 0.19
C VAL A 82 -0.39 3.23 -0.58
N VAL A 83 0.76 3.29 0.07
CA VAL A 83 2.05 2.98 -0.57
C VAL A 83 2.70 1.80 0.12
N PHE A 84 3.16 0.84 -0.66
CA PHE A 84 4.16 -0.16 -0.26
C PHE A 84 5.43 0.13 -1.03
N ALA A 85 6.57 0.17 -0.35
CA ALA A 85 7.85 0.50 -0.96
C ALA A 85 8.93 -0.49 -0.54
N PHE A 86 9.79 -0.87 -1.49
CA PHE A 86 10.96 -1.72 -1.31
C PHE A 86 10.67 -3.15 -0.81
N ALA A 87 11.70 -3.87 -0.38
CA ALA A 87 11.59 -5.26 0.03
C ALA A 87 10.93 -5.38 1.40
N LEU A 88 9.72 -5.95 1.44
CA LEU A 88 9.01 -6.15 2.69
C LEU A 88 9.66 -7.32 3.48
N PRO A 89 9.57 -7.32 4.82
CA PRO A 89 10.03 -8.46 5.61
C PRO A 89 9.37 -9.77 5.15
N GLN A 90 10.03 -10.89 5.40
CA GLN A 90 9.46 -12.20 5.09
C GLN A 90 8.18 -12.45 5.88
N HIS A 91 7.30 -13.31 5.36
CA HIS A 91 6.07 -13.72 6.05
C HIS A 91 5.12 -12.55 6.36
N CYS A 92 5.02 -11.58 5.46
CA CYS A 92 3.98 -10.55 5.52
C CYS A 92 2.62 -11.13 5.08
N ASP A 93 1.57 -10.85 5.84
CA ASP A 93 0.17 -11.03 5.44
C ASP A 93 -0.52 -9.66 5.42
N ILE A 94 -0.79 -9.17 4.22
CA ILE A 94 -1.27 -7.82 3.98
C ILE A 94 -2.63 -7.88 3.27
N ALA A 95 -3.60 -7.16 3.84
CA ALA A 95 -4.91 -6.99 3.21
C ALA A 95 -5.31 -5.52 3.18
N VAL A 96 -5.57 -5.01 1.98
CA VAL A 96 -6.15 -3.70 1.70
C VAL A 96 -7.55 -3.94 1.15
N THR A 97 -8.57 -3.78 1.97
CA THR A 97 -9.95 -4.15 1.66
C THR A 97 -10.93 -3.02 1.91
N GLU A 98 -12.08 -3.05 1.21
CA GLU A 98 -13.19 -2.12 1.46
C GLU A 98 -12.73 -0.65 1.43
N VAL A 99 -12.10 -0.27 0.33
CA VAL A 99 -11.57 1.09 0.13
C VAL A 99 -12.47 1.86 -0.82
N ASP A 100 -13.02 2.97 -0.34
CA ASP A 100 -13.76 3.94 -1.15
C ASP A 100 -12.85 5.13 -1.47
N ALA A 101 -12.38 5.21 -2.71
CA ALA A 101 -11.42 6.20 -3.17
C ALA A 101 -12.07 7.20 -4.15
N VAL A 102 -11.80 8.48 -3.96
CA VAL A 102 -12.17 9.54 -4.90
C VAL A 102 -10.95 10.41 -5.19
N GLN A 103 -10.60 10.53 -6.46
CA GLN A 103 -9.52 11.41 -6.90
C GLN A 103 -10.10 12.64 -7.58
N VAL A 104 -9.98 13.80 -6.92
CA VAL A 104 -10.60 15.06 -7.38
C VAL A 104 -9.56 16.08 -7.87
N SER A 105 -8.28 15.87 -7.53
CA SER A 105 -7.23 16.87 -7.74
C SER A 105 -5.87 16.22 -8.01
N ALA A 106 -5.11 16.80 -8.95
CA ALA A 106 -3.66 16.62 -9.05
C ALA A 106 -3.00 17.46 -7.95
N LEU A 107 -3.21 17.07 -6.69
CA LEU A 107 -2.58 17.75 -5.57
C LEU A 107 -1.06 17.68 -5.78
N PHE A 108 -0.41 18.84 -5.77
CA PHE A 108 1.00 18.99 -6.09
C PHE A 108 1.82 18.32 -4.97
N TRP A 109 2.41 17.16 -5.26
CA TRP A 109 3.33 16.49 -4.35
C TRP A 109 4.72 17.06 -4.61
N PRO A 110 5.33 17.79 -3.66
CA PRO A 110 6.76 18.04 -3.73
C PRO A 110 7.47 16.71 -3.42
N ASP A 111 8.03 16.12 -4.47
CA ASP A 111 9.35 15.49 -4.44
C ASP A 111 9.57 14.03 -3.99
N THR A 112 8.62 13.09 -4.05
CA THR A 112 9.04 11.65 -3.87
C THR A 112 8.29 10.55 -4.62
N VAL A 113 7.11 10.73 -5.22
CA VAL A 113 6.49 9.64 -6.01
C VAL A 113 5.87 10.22 -7.29
N ASN A 114 6.24 9.63 -8.43
CA ASN A 114 5.93 10.12 -9.77
C ASN A 114 4.41 10.27 -10.00
N LYS A 115 3.92 11.53 -10.01
CA LYS A 115 2.85 12.21 -10.80
C LYS A 115 1.55 11.47 -11.21
N ARG A 116 1.34 10.20 -10.85
CA ARG A 116 0.22 9.37 -11.27
C ARG A 116 -0.68 9.10 -10.08
N LEU A 117 -1.96 9.39 -10.26
CA LEU A 117 -2.96 9.29 -9.20
C LEU A 117 -3.34 7.82 -9.04
N SER A 118 -3.07 7.21 -7.88
CA SER A 118 -3.45 5.82 -7.61
C SER A 118 -4.01 5.61 -6.22
N VAL A 119 -4.81 4.53 -6.07
CA VAL A 119 -5.35 4.13 -4.76
C VAL A 119 -4.28 3.37 -3.98
N VAL A 120 -3.62 2.43 -4.65
CA VAL A 120 -2.50 1.67 -4.10
C VAL A 120 -1.29 1.80 -5.03
N THR A 121 -0.14 2.14 -4.45
CA THR A 121 1.14 2.24 -5.15
C THR A 121 2.12 1.21 -4.61
N LEU A 122 2.80 0.52 -5.52
CA LEU A 122 3.89 -0.39 -5.26
C LEU A 122 5.18 0.21 -5.85
N ASP A 123 6.09 0.63 -4.99
CA ASP A 123 7.34 1.27 -5.38
C ASP A 123 8.52 0.31 -5.16
N ASP A 124 9.04 -0.28 -6.24
CA ASP A 124 10.11 -1.30 -6.21
C ASP A 124 9.88 -2.41 -5.15
N VAL A 125 8.66 -2.94 -5.08
CA VAL A 125 8.24 -3.89 -4.05
C VAL A 125 8.76 -5.30 -4.32
N GLU A 126 9.37 -5.90 -3.30
CA GLU A 126 9.67 -7.34 -3.25
C GLU A 126 8.85 -8.02 -2.14
N LEU A 127 8.11 -9.06 -2.51
CA LEU A 127 7.40 -9.94 -1.60
C LEU A 127 8.09 -11.29 -1.53
N THR A 128 8.50 -11.68 -0.32
CA THR A 128 9.18 -12.95 -0.05
C THR A 128 8.38 -13.76 0.95
N ALA A 129 7.90 -14.94 0.54
CA ALA A 129 7.00 -15.79 1.31
C ALA A 129 5.81 -15.01 1.94
N SER A 130 5.23 -14.09 1.17
CA SER A 130 4.30 -13.08 1.66
C SER A 130 3.04 -12.98 0.80
N LEU A 131 1.94 -12.53 1.41
CA LEU A 131 0.64 -12.34 0.77
C LEU A 131 0.26 -10.85 0.78
N LEU A 132 -0.11 -10.32 -0.39
CA LEU A 132 -0.76 -9.03 -0.54
C LEU A 132 -2.10 -9.20 -1.25
N LEU A 133 -3.18 -8.89 -0.55
CA LEU A 133 -4.54 -8.87 -1.07
C LEU A 133 -5.04 -7.44 -1.19
N VAL A 134 -5.42 -7.01 -2.39
CA VAL A 134 -6.20 -5.80 -2.62
C VAL A 134 -7.60 -6.22 -3.04
N SER A 135 -8.64 -5.89 -2.27
CA SER A 135 -10.00 -6.29 -2.67
C SER A 135 -11.10 -5.33 -2.30
N ASN A 136 -12.24 -5.41 -2.99
CA ASN A 136 -13.41 -4.56 -2.71
C ASN A 136 -13.05 -3.06 -2.74
N VAL A 137 -12.19 -2.66 -3.69
CA VAL A 137 -11.81 -1.26 -3.88
C VAL A 137 -12.78 -0.62 -4.87
N LYS A 138 -13.45 0.45 -4.46
CA LYS A 138 -14.27 1.29 -5.34
C LYS A 138 -13.59 2.63 -5.48
N ALA A 139 -13.10 2.94 -6.67
CA ALA A 139 -12.42 4.19 -6.93
C ALA A 139 -13.13 4.98 -8.03
N TYR A 140 -13.16 6.30 -7.88
CA TYR A 140 -13.66 7.21 -8.90
C TYR A 140 -12.68 8.37 -9.12
N ALA A 141 -12.32 8.65 -10.37
CA ALA A 141 -11.47 9.78 -10.73
C ALA A 141 -12.22 10.76 -11.63
N SER A 142 -12.12 12.06 -11.33
CA SER A 142 -12.69 13.13 -12.16
C SER A 142 -11.84 13.44 -13.40
N MET A 143 -10.58 13.00 -13.45
CA MET A 143 -9.65 13.19 -14.56
C MET A 143 -9.09 11.85 -15.08
N TYR A 144 -9.09 11.67 -16.40
CA TYR A 144 -8.65 10.49 -17.16
C TYR A 144 -7.14 10.21 -17.11
N ARG A 145 -6.53 10.11 -15.92
CA ARG A 145 -5.10 9.79 -15.75
C ARG A 145 -4.75 8.92 -14.54
N GLY A 146 -5.74 8.48 -13.76
CA GLY A 146 -5.50 7.65 -12.59
C GLY A 146 -5.23 6.17 -12.91
N PHE A 147 -4.57 5.49 -11.98
CA PHE A 147 -4.32 4.04 -11.95
C PHE A 147 -4.93 3.42 -10.70
N GLY A 148 -5.59 2.26 -10.79
CA GLY A 148 -6.15 1.64 -9.60
C GLY A 148 -5.07 1.14 -8.63
N LEU A 149 -4.35 0.12 -9.08
CA LEU A 149 -3.05 -0.29 -8.54
C LEU A 149 -1.94 0.10 -9.53
N TYR A 150 -0.92 0.78 -9.03
CA TYR A 150 0.20 1.26 -9.82
C TYR A 150 1.52 0.74 -9.26
N SER A 151 2.28 0.00 -10.06
CA SER A 151 3.66 -0.34 -9.73
C SER A 151 4.61 0.53 -10.56
N MET A 152 5.41 1.35 -9.87
CA MET A 152 6.30 2.35 -10.48
C MET A 152 7.60 1.72 -10.98
N GLY A 153 8.11 0.72 -10.25
CA GLY A 153 9.36 0.04 -10.54
C GLY A 153 9.18 -1.45 -10.76
N THR A 154 10.08 -2.25 -10.17
CA THR A 154 10.01 -3.71 -10.26
C THR A 154 9.13 -4.27 -9.16
N LEU A 155 8.16 -5.10 -9.54
CA LEU A 155 7.40 -5.92 -8.62
C LEU A 155 7.94 -7.35 -8.66
N THR A 156 8.55 -7.79 -7.55
CA THR A 156 9.15 -9.12 -7.43
C THR A 156 8.34 -9.96 -6.45
N LEU A 157 7.92 -11.15 -6.88
CA LEU A 157 7.25 -12.16 -6.06
C LEU A 157 8.11 -13.43 -6.03
N VAL A 158 8.61 -13.79 -4.86
CA VAL A 158 9.51 -14.94 -4.64
C VAL A 158 9.12 -15.72 -3.38
N GLY A 159 9.65 -16.93 -3.21
CA GLY A 159 9.40 -17.77 -2.03
C GLY A 159 7.94 -18.17 -1.81
N GLY A 160 7.17 -18.39 -2.87
CA GLY A 160 5.74 -18.73 -2.77
C GLY A 160 4.84 -17.54 -2.44
N SER A 161 5.30 -16.32 -2.69
CA SER A 161 4.52 -15.10 -2.46
C SER A 161 3.29 -15.01 -3.35
N SER A 162 2.28 -14.28 -2.90
CA SER A 162 1.06 -14.10 -3.66
C SER A 162 0.58 -12.65 -3.63
N LEU A 163 0.27 -12.11 -4.81
CA LEU A 163 -0.45 -10.85 -4.96
C LEU A 163 -1.79 -11.11 -5.66
N TYR A 164 -2.87 -10.86 -4.94
CA TYR A 164 -4.23 -10.94 -5.46
C TYR A 164 -4.85 -9.56 -5.51
N VAL A 165 -5.45 -9.23 -6.65
CA VAL A 165 -6.38 -8.10 -6.72
C VAL A 165 -7.73 -8.58 -7.20
N ARG A 166 -8.77 -8.34 -6.40
CA ARG A 166 -10.10 -8.88 -6.71
C ARG A 166 -11.27 -7.99 -6.34
N TYR A 167 -12.36 -8.06 -7.10
CA TYR A 167 -13.60 -7.32 -6.80
C TYR A 167 -13.38 -5.79 -6.73
N CYS A 168 -12.52 -5.26 -7.60
CA CYS A 168 -12.21 -3.83 -7.64
C CYS A 168 -12.87 -3.15 -8.84
N SER A 169 -13.40 -1.94 -8.63
CA SER A 169 -14.07 -1.13 -9.64
C SER A 169 -13.47 0.27 -9.68
N PHE A 170 -12.92 0.70 -10.82
CA PHE A 170 -12.28 2.01 -10.97
C PHE A 170 -12.94 2.82 -12.09
N GLY A 171 -13.90 3.67 -11.74
CA GLY A 171 -14.59 4.56 -12.67
C GLY A 171 -13.75 5.80 -13.02
N GLY A 172 -13.58 6.13 -14.30
CA GLY A 172 -12.81 7.31 -14.73
C GLY A 172 -11.27 7.16 -14.65
N TYR A 173 -10.78 6.00 -14.22
CA TYR A 173 -9.35 5.65 -14.23
C TYR A 173 -8.91 5.18 -15.63
N LYS A 174 -7.68 5.51 -16.03
CA LYS A 174 -7.15 5.16 -17.36
C LYS A 174 -6.80 3.67 -17.44
N HIS A 175 -6.22 3.13 -16.37
CA HIS A 175 -5.88 1.72 -16.25
C HIS A 175 -6.28 1.22 -14.88
N LEU A 176 -6.90 0.04 -14.83
CA LEU A 176 -7.21 -0.64 -13.57
C LEU A 176 -5.91 -1.02 -12.85
N PHE A 177 -4.96 -1.55 -13.63
CA PHE A 177 -3.68 -2.07 -13.17
C PHE A 177 -2.59 -1.64 -14.14
N HIS A 178 -1.49 -1.12 -13.60
CA HIS A 178 -0.29 -0.88 -14.38
C HIS A 178 0.92 -1.35 -13.60
N VAL A 179 1.60 -2.33 -14.17
CA VAL A 179 2.85 -2.88 -13.62
C VAL A 179 3.93 -2.60 -14.64
N ASN A 180 5.00 -1.92 -14.20
CA ASN A 180 6.09 -1.53 -15.09
C ASN A 180 6.97 -2.75 -15.41
N VAL A 181 7.51 -3.40 -14.38
CA VAL A 181 8.28 -4.65 -14.51
C VAL A 181 7.75 -5.65 -13.48
N LEU A 182 7.45 -6.88 -13.92
CA LEU A 182 6.95 -7.96 -13.08
C LEU A 182 7.88 -9.17 -13.15
N SER A 183 8.33 -9.67 -11.99
CA SER A 183 9.09 -10.90 -11.84
C SER A 183 8.40 -11.82 -10.84
N VAL A 184 7.90 -12.98 -11.30
CA VAL A 184 7.21 -13.96 -10.47
C VAL A 184 7.99 -15.28 -10.54
N ARG A 185 8.47 -15.78 -9.40
CA ARG A 185 9.32 -16.99 -9.30
C ARG A 185 8.92 -17.87 -8.11
N ASP A 186 9.52 -19.04 -7.97
CA ASP A 186 9.39 -19.92 -6.80
C ASP A 186 7.94 -20.23 -6.38
N HIS A 187 7.12 -20.64 -7.36
CA HIS A 187 5.69 -20.93 -7.16
C HIS A 187 4.86 -19.74 -6.66
N SER A 188 5.37 -18.52 -6.80
CA SER A 188 4.64 -17.30 -6.49
C SER A 188 3.51 -17.05 -7.50
N VAL A 189 2.51 -16.28 -7.07
CA VAL A 189 1.27 -16.05 -7.84
C VAL A 189 0.98 -14.56 -7.95
N PHE A 190 0.68 -14.10 -9.15
CA PHE A 190 0.05 -12.81 -9.41
C PHE A 190 -1.30 -13.06 -10.08
N ALA A 191 -2.39 -12.61 -9.47
CA ALA A 191 -3.74 -12.84 -9.99
C ALA A 191 -4.62 -11.59 -9.91
N LEU A 192 -5.37 -11.37 -10.99
CA LEU A 192 -6.32 -10.28 -11.17
C LEU A 192 -7.72 -10.87 -11.43
N LEU A 193 -8.69 -10.59 -10.55
CA LEU A 193 -9.99 -11.26 -10.52
C LEU A 193 -11.19 -10.29 -10.43
#